data_AF-A0AAQ6IT85-F1
#
_entry.id   AF-A0AAQ6IT85-F1
#
_cell.length_a   1.000
_cell.length_b   1.000
_cell.length_c   1.000
_cell.angle_alpha   90.00
_cell.angle_beta   90.00
_cell.angle_gamma   90.00
#
_symmetry.space_group_name_H-M   'P 1'
#
loop_
_entity.id
_entity.type
_entity.pdbx_description
1 polymer ?
#
loop_
_entity_poly.entity_id
_entity_poly.type
_entity_poly.pdbx_seq_one_letter_code
_entity_poly.pdbx_strand_id
1 'polypeptide(L)'
;MFINTIHNNDSDVITRNYINITFVCRYPINYMVQQPNGENMIRVDVRTITLNTEDGNFSVSMLLYKDEAFEDRWTTVPSLTLDDNIFVKVFMIPAHLTLRMERCWATPTSDPYSNIQYTFIRDSCPVLSNEQTLSVLKNGQGPQATFRIQMFKFVGSSYTNVFLHCNVQICHNAPGLCQPNCSGEDVLMRTRRDIPVSHTVSYGPIRRLLSDNEKPSLNAGGAPSVETFVLGGLLVVLLLFTGVFGRLWLRSRRFYPAREAQLTLSNIHHISEVAS
;
A
#
# COMPACT_ATOMS: atom_id res chain seq x y z
N MET A 1 34.52 45.15 8.46
CA MET A 1 33.46 44.15 8.25
C MET A 1 33.72 43.52 6.90
N PHE A 2 33.77 42.19 6.83
CA PHE A 2 33.96 41.46 5.57
C PHE A 2 32.72 40.60 5.32
N ILE A 3 32.23 40.61 4.09
CA ILE A 3 31.05 39.87 3.65
C ILE A 3 31.47 39.00 2.47
N ASN A 4 31.08 37.73 2.48
CA ASN A 4 31.32 36.83 1.36
C ASN A 4 30.15 35.85 1.23
N THR A 5 29.89 35.39 0.01
CA THR A 5 28.78 34.50 -0.31
C THR A 5 29.33 33.27 -1.03
N ILE A 6 29.05 32.10 -0.48
CA ILE A 6 29.36 30.82 -1.12
C ILE A 6 28.17 30.47 -2.02
N HIS A 7 28.47 30.23 -3.28
CA HIS A 7 27.54 29.68 -4.26
C HIS A 7 27.86 28.19 -4.45
N ASN A 8 26.84 27.36 -4.60
CA ASN A 8 27.04 25.98 -5.02
C ASN A 8 27.66 25.96 -6.45
N ASN A 9 28.66 25.13 -6.69
CA ASN A 9 29.40 25.11 -7.96
C ASN A 9 28.56 24.45 -9.07
N ASP A 10 28.39 25.16 -10.20
CA ASP A 10 27.82 24.65 -11.43
C ASP A 10 28.75 23.58 -12.03
N SER A 11 28.35 22.32 -11.92
CA SER A 11 28.72 21.32 -12.91
C SER A 11 27.54 21.16 -13.87
N ASP A 12 27.81 20.87 -15.15
CA ASP A 12 26.91 20.86 -16.32
C ASP A 12 25.64 19.99 -16.27
N VAL A 13 25.19 19.59 -15.07
CA VAL A 13 23.95 18.86 -14.83
C VAL A 13 22.97 19.80 -14.15
N ILE A 14 21.90 20.14 -14.87
CA ILE A 14 20.81 21.03 -14.45
C ILE A 14 20.49 20.85 -12.96
N THR A 15 20.92 21.80 -12.12
CA THR A 15 20.67 21.80 -10.67
C THR A 15 19.55 22.81 -10.38
N ARG A 16 18.40 22.34 -9.87
CA ARG A 16 17.19 23.19 -9.66
C ARG A 16 17.13 23.88 -8.29
N ASN A 17 18.06 23.57 -7.38
CA ASN A 17 18.10 24.12 -6.03
C ASN A 17 19.39 24.92 -5.83
N TYR A 18 19.29 26.25 -5.86
CA TYR A 18 20.39 27.15 -5.58
C TYR A 18 20.44 27.46 -4.08
N ILE A 19 21.55 27.13 -3.43
CA ILE A 19 21.81 27.48 -2.03
C ILE A 19 22.91 28.54 -2.01
N ASN A 20 22.57 29.74 -1.53
CA ASN A 20 23.51 30.85 -1.33
C ASN A 20 23.75 31.04 0.17
N ILE A 21 24.95 30.73 0.64
CA ILE A 21 25.32 30.91 2.05
C ILE A 21 26.14 32.20 2.16
N THR A 22 25.53 33.25 2.72
CA THR A 22 26.23 34.52 2.97
C THR A 22 26.73 34.56 4.41
N PHE A 23 28.02 34.83 4.59
CA PHE A 23 28.64 34.95 5.91
C PHE A 23 29.30 36.31 6.10
N VAL A 24 29.30 36.79 7.35
CA VAL A 24 29.79 38.12 7.73
C VAL A 24 30.76 38.00 8.89
N CYS A 25 31.99 38.45 8.70
CA CYS A 25 32.99 38.58 9.75
C CYS A 25 33.11 40.05 10.19
N ARG A 26 32.92 40.29 11.49
CA ARG A 26 33.09 41.61 12.12
C ARG A 26 34.40 41.63 12.91
N TYR A 27 35.28 42.59 12.61
CA TYR A 27 36.53 42.81 13.33
C TYR A 27 36.50 44.20 13.96
N PRO A 28 37.04 44.36 15.19
CA PRO A 28 37.20 45.66 15.82
C PRO A 28 38.19 46.51 15.02
N ILE A 29 37.90 47.81 14.89
CA ILE A 29 38.70 48.76 14.08
C ILE A 29 40.08 49.02 14.72
N ASN A 30 40.17 48.90 16.05
CA ASN A 30 41.39 49.14 16.81
C ASN A 30 41.88 47.84 17.44
N TYR A 31 43.05 47.36 17.03
CA TYR A 31 43.78 46.29 17.70
C TYR A 31 45.27 46.66 17.74
N MET A 32 45.87 46.64 18.93
CA MET A 32 47.31 46.78 19.09
C MET A 32 47.91 45.37 19.06
N VAL A 33 48.66 45.05 18.01
CA VAL A 33 49.43 43.80 17.91
C VAL A 33 50.89 44.14 18.13
N GLN A 34 51.47 43.71 19.26
CA GLN A 34 52.91 43.75 19.49
C GLN A 34 53.50 42.39 19.14
N GLN A 35 54.45 42.38 18.21
CA GLN A 35 55.14 41.17 17.76
C GLN A 35 56.47 41.05 18.52
N PRO A 36 56.69 40.02 19.36
CA PRO A 36 57.87 39.98 20.22
C PRO A 36 59.19 39.86 19.46
N ASN A 37 59.21 39.21 18.28
CA ASN A 37 60.40 38.96 17.46
C ASN A 37 60.01 38.96 15.97
N GLY A 38 60.12 40.10 15.30
CA GLY A 38 59.54 40.36 13.96
C GLY A 38 60.11 39.58 12.79
N GLU A 39 59.71 38.31 12.61
CA GLU A 39 59.90 37.56 11.35
C GLU A 39 58.59 37.06 10.70
N ASN A 40 57.45 37.12 11.37
CA ASN A 40 56.20 36.66 10.76
C ASN A 40 55.48 37.79 10.01
N MET A 41 55.70 37.84 8.69
CA MET A 41 54.86 38.60 7.75
C MET A 41 53.39 38.16 7.88
N ILE A 42 52.47 39.11 8.04
CA ILE A 42 51.03 38.84 7.92
C ILE A 42 50.77 38.48 6.46
N ARG A 43 50.64 37.19 6.16
CA ARG A 43 50.20 36.69 4.86
C ARG A 43 48.69 36.48 4.90
N VAL A 44 47.99 37.00 3.90
CA VAL A 44 46.57 36.68 3.68
C VAL A 44 46.51 35.25 3.17
N ASP A 45 46.18 34.31 4.06
CA ASP A 45 45.94 32.91 3.69
C ASP A 45 44.52 32.79 3.12
N VAL A 46 44.41 32.70 1.80
CA VAL A 46 43.14 32.41 1.13
C VAL A 46 42.94 30.90 1.16
N ARG A 47 42.29 30.39 2.21
CA ARG A 47 41.85 29.00 2.25
C ARG A 47 40.51 28.85 1.55
N THR A 48 40.49 28.06 0.49
CA THR A 48 39.24 27.49 -0.04
C THR A 48 38.69 26.52 1.00
N ILE A 49 37.60 26.91 1.66
CA ILE A 49 36.83 25.99 2.52
C ILE A 49 36.02 25.10 1.58
N THR A 50 36.51 23.89 1.32
CA THR A 50 35.71 22.84 0.69
C THR A 50 34.80 22.24 1.75
N LEU A 51 33.51 22.61 1.73
CA LEU A 51 32.50 21.90 2.52
C LEU A 51 32.18 20.59 1.79
N ASN A 52 32.71 19.48 2.30
CA ASN A 52 32.34 18.16 1.81
C ASN A 52 30.92 17.87 2.30
N THR A 53 29.94 17.89 1.40
CA THR A 53 28.62 17.31 1.67
C THR A 53 28.70 15.82 1.38
N GLU A 54 28.68 15.00 2.42
CA GLU A 54 28.52 13.55 2.28
C GLU A 54 27.03 13.20 2.25
N ASP A 55 26.63 12.33 1.32
CA ASP A 55 25.29 11.76 1.29
C ASP A 55 25.10 10.84 2.50
N GLY A 56 24.18 11.21 3.40
CA GLY A 56 23.78 10.38 4.54
C GLY A 56 22.60 9.48 4.19
N ASN A 57 22.66 8.20 4.57
CA ASN A 57 21.54 7.27 4.43
C ASN A 57 20.75 7.15 5.76
N PHE A 58 19.43 7.23 5.68
CA PHE A 58 18.53 7.05 6.82
C PHE A 58 17.62 5.85 6.57
N SER A 59 17.59 4.91 7.51
CA SER A 59 16.64 3.80 7.49
C SER A 59 15.40 4.17 8.30
N VAL A 60 14.21 4.05 7.70
CA VAL A 60 12.93 4.30 8.35
C VAL A 60 12.20 2.98 8.53
N SER A 61 11.60 2.78 9.70
CA SER A 61 10.84 1.58 10.03
C SER A 61 9.52 1.93 10.71
N MET A 62 8.50 1.11 10.47
CA MET A 62 7.19 1.18 11.10
C MET A 62 6.98 -0.09 11.93
N LEU A 63 6.50 0.08 13.16
CA LEU A 63 6.18 -1.02 14.08
C LEU A 63 4.83 -0.79 14.74
N LEU A 64 4.15 -1.89 15.04
CA LEU A 64 2.90 -1.91 15.79
C LEU A 64 3.14 -2.38 17.22
N TYR A 65 2.38 -1.80 18.14
CA TYR A 65 2.42 -2.01 19.57
C TYR A 65 1.01 -2.31 20.11
N LYS A 66 0.96 -3.02 21.22
CA LYS A 66 -0.27 -3.41 21.91
C LYS A 66 -0.74 -2.36 22.91
N ASP A 67 0.19 -1.51 23.35
CA ASP A 67 0.02 -0.58 24.46
C ASP A 67 0.36 0.87 24.06
N GLU A 68 -0.20 1.81 24.81
CA GLU A 68 0.01 3.25 24.62
C GLU A 68 1.42 3.71 25.02
N ALA A 69 2.11 2.96 25.89
CA ALA A 69 3.50 3.25 26.26
C ALA A 69 4.50 2.83 25.17
N PHE A 70 4.05 2.10 24.16
CA PHE A 70 4.87 1.54 23.07
C PHE A 70 6.02 0.67 23.58
N GLU A 71 5.72 -0.22 24.52
CA GLU A 71 6.67 -1.18 25.10
C GLU A 71 6.50 -2.59 24.50
N ASP A 72 5.27 -3.08 24.35
CA ASP A 72 4.96 -4.41 23.84
C ASP A 72 4.63 -4.37 22.35
N ARG A 73 5.61 -4.74 21.52
CA ARG A 73 5.46 -4.78 20.07
C ARG A 73 4.81 -6.08 19.58
N TRP A 74 4.08 -5.98 18.48
CA TRP A 74 3.69 -7.15 17.71
C TRP A 74 4.90 -7.77 17.02
N THR A 75 5.16 -9.05 17.31
CA THR A 75 6.23 -9.86 16.70
C THR A 75 5.69 -10.82 15.64
N THR A 76 4.37 -11.07 15.64
CA THR A 76 3.65 -11.91 14.70
C THR A 76 2.52 -11.12 14.04
N VAL A 77 1.91 -11.69 13.00
CA VAL A 77 0.76 -11.09 12.31
C VAL A 77 -0.40 -10.91 13.29
N PRO A 78 -0.80 -9.68 13.64
CA PRO A 78 -1.86 -9.44 14.61
C PRO A 78 -3.22 -9.84 14.05
N SER A 79 -4.11 -10.33 14.91
CA SER A 79 -5.51 -10.61 14.61
C SER A 79 -6.39 -9.86 15.61
N LEU A 80 -7.06 -8.80 15.16
CA LEU A 80 -7.72 -7.84 16.05
C LEU A 80 -9.21 -7.68 15.69
N THR A 81 -10.03 -7.44 16.71
CA THR A 81 -11.44 -7.06 16.58
C THR A 81 -11.57 -5.59 16.17
N LEU A 82 -12.76 -5.15 15.73
CA LEU A 82 -12.98 -3.75 15.32
C LEU A 82 -12.90 -2.76 16.49
N ASP A 83 -13.04 -3.24 17.72
CA ASP A 83 -12.98 -2.39 18.92
C ASP A 83 -11.54 -2.18 19.40
N ASP A 84 -10.59 -2.98 18.90
CA ASP A 84 -9.20 -2.92 19.34
C ASP A 84 -8.47 -1.69 18.80
N ASN A 85 -7.57 -1.15 19.62
CA ASN A 85 -6.68 -0.05 19.26
C ASN A 85 -5.33 -0.57 18.78
N ILE A 86 -4.80 0.07 17.74
CA ILE A 86 -3.48 -0.21 17.18
C ILE A 86 -2.59 0.99 17.46
N PHE A 87 -1.51 0.77 18.19
CA PHE A 87 -0.50 1.80 18.47
C PHE A 87 0.64 1.65 17.47
N VAL A 88 0.90 2.68 16.67
CA VAL A 88 1.89 2.65 15.59
C VAL A 88 3.03 3.61 15.90
N LYS A 89 4.26 3.12 15.75
CA LYS A 89 5.49 3.91 15.88
C LYS A 89 6.27 3.84 14.58
N VAL A 90 6.55 5.01 14.02
CA VAL A 90 7.45 5.20 12.88
C VAL A 90 8.71 5.88 13.41
N PHE A 91 9.88 5.32 13.12
CA PHE A 91 11.15 5.84 13.61
C PHE A 91 12.23 5.69 12.55
N MET A 92 13.29 6.48 12.68
CA MET A 92 14.45 6.40 11.81
C MET A 92 15.75 6.14 12.56
N ILE A 93 16.70 5.55 11.85
CA ILE A 93 18.07 5.34 12.27
C ILE A 93 18.98 5.90 11.17
N PRO A 94 19.94 6.78 11.48
CA PRO A 94 20.27 7.31 12.81
C PRO A 94 19.28 8.39 13.32
N ALA A 95 19.15 8.49 14.64
CA ALA A 95 18.11 9.28 15.32
C ALA A 95 18.50 10.75 15.60
N HIS A 96 19.19 11.41 14.65
CA HIS A 96 19.75 12.76 14.83
C HIS A 96 18.90 13.90 14.25
N LEU A 97 17.91 13.56 13.44
CA LEU A 97 17.04 14.52 12.77
C LEU A 97 15.60 14.39 13.28
N THR A 98 14.69 15.19 12.71
CA THR A 98 13.27 15.11 13.03
C THR A 98 12.50 14.38 11.93
N LEU A 99 11.66 13.41 12.31
CA LEU A 99 10.79 12.67 11.40
C LEU A 99 9.37 13.24 11.45
N ARG A 100 8.79 13.46 10.26
CA ARG A 100 7.40 13.87 10.07
C ARG A 100 6.66 12.90 9.16
N MET A 101 5.51 12.42 9.61
CA MET A 101 4.54 11.74 8.75
C MET A 101 3.75 12.79 7.97
N GLU A 102 3.75 12.69 6.65
CA GLU A 102 3.02 13.61 5.75
C GLU A 102 1.65 13.04 5.37
N ARG A 103 1.62 11.78 4.96
CA ARG A 103 0.38 11.09 4.59
C ARG A 103 0.43 9.68 5.11
N CYS A 104 -0.60 9.24 5.82
CA CYS A 104 -0.76 7.83 6.18
C CYS A 104 -2.10 7.31 5.67
N TRP A 105 -2.07 6.14 5.08
CA TRP A 105 -3.22 5.48 4.50
C TRP A 105 -3.14 3.98 4.68
N ALA A 106 -4.25 3.32 4.42
CA ALA A 106 -4.34 1.88 4.43
C ALA A 106 -4.87 1.34 3.12
N THR A 107 -4.51 0.10 2.82
CA THR A 107 -4.99 -0.67 1.66
C THR A 107 -5.37 -2.09 2.07
N PRO A 108 -6.24 -2.78 1.31
CA PRO A 108 -6.59 -4.17 1.58
C PRO A 108 -5.54 -5.17 1.08
N THR A 109 -4.52 -4.71 0.33
CA THR A 109 -3.43 -5.51 -0.24
C THR A 109 -2.08 -4.97 0.19
N SER A 110 -0.99 -5.72 0.01
CA SER A 110 0.35 -5.23 0.37
C SER A 110 0.85 -4.09 -0.50
N ASP A 111 0.15 -3.77 -1.59
CA ASP A 111 0.51 -2.71 -2.52
C ASP A 111 0.07 -1.33 -1.96
N PRO A 112 1.02 -0.43 -1.63
CA PRO A 112 0.70 0.93 -1.19
C PRO A 112 -0.07 1.74 -2.24
N TYR A 113 0.04 1.40 -3.52
CA TYR A 113 -0.59 2.13 -4.63
C TYR A 113 -1.89 1.47 -5.13
N SER A 114 -2.44 0.52 -4.36
CA SER A 114 -3.73 -0.09 -4.65
C SER A 114 -4.81 0.97 -4.90
N ASN A 115 -5.79 0.65 -5.75
CA ASN A 115 -6.92 1.55 -6.05
C ASN A 115 -7.81 1.83 -4.83
N ILE A 116 -7.87 0.90 -3.88
CA ILE A 116 -8.64 1.04 -2.65
C ILE A 116 -7.70 1.56 -1.55
N GLN A 117 -7.87 2.82 -1.18
CA GLN A 117 -7.08 3.49 -0.15
C GLN A 117 -7.99 4.17 0.87
N TYR A 118 -7.67 4.02 2.14
CA TYR A 118 -8.27 4.79 3.22
C TYR A 118 -7.20 5.70 3.83
N THR A 119 -7.22 7.00 3.51
CA THR A 119 -6.26 7.98 4.03
C THR A 119 -6.79 8.56 5.35
N PHE A 120 -6.03 8.41 6.42
CA PHE A 120 -6.41 8.86 7.77
C PHE A 120 -5.51 9.98 8.31
N ILE A 121 -4.29 10.14 7.77
CA ILE A 121 -3.46 11.33 7.96
C ILE A 121 -3.15 11.93 6.58
N ARG A 122 -3.38 13.23 6.41
CA ARG A 122 -3.08 13.98 5.19
C ARG A 122 -2.51 15.35 5.56
N ASP A 123 -1.51 15.80 4.81
CA ASP A 123 -0.80 17.06 5.07
C ASP A 123 -0.29 17.15 6.51
N SER A 124 0.19 16.01 7.03
CA SER A 124 0.68 15.80 8.39
C SER A 124 -0.36 15.92 9.52
N CYS A 125 -1.64 16.06 9.19
CA CYS A 125 -2.74 16.20 10.14
C CYS A 125 -3.76 15.05 10.03
N PRO A 126 -4.47 14.70 11.12
CA PRO A 126 -5.54 13.73 11.06
C PRO A 126 -6.68 14.24 10.17
N VAL A 127 -7.20 13.38 9.28
CA VAL A 127 -8.28 13.75 8.34
C VAL A 127 -9.62 13.89 9.07
N LEU A 128 -9.85 13.05 10.08
CA LEU A 128 -11.02 13.11 10.94
C LEU A 128 -10.61 13.68 12.29
N SER A 129 -11.40 14.61 12.82
CA SER A 129 -11.21 15.18 14.15
C SER A 129 -11.77 14.29 15.27
N ASN A 130 -12.14 13.05 14.96
CA ASN A 130 -12.61 12.09 15.97
C ASN A 130 -11.41 11.40 16.65
N GLU A 131 -10.98 12.00 17.75
CA GLU A 131 -9.90 11.51 18.61
C GLU A 131 -10.15 10.11 19.20
N GLN A 132 -11.37 9.56 19.13
CA GLN A 132 -11.64 8.17 19.54
C GLN A 132 -11.16 7.18 18.47
N THR A 133 -11.27 7.52 17.19
CA THR A 133 -10.88 6.62 16.09
C THR A 133 -9.42 6.75 15.70
N LEU A 134 -8.86 7.96 15.76
CA LEU A 134 -7.48 8.25 15.39
C LEU A 134 -6.96 9.35 16.32
N SER A 135 -5.77 9.17 16.86
CA SER A 135 -5.07 10.23 17.60
C SER A 135 -3.60 10.23 17.25
N VAL A 136 -3.09 11.39 16.81
CA VAL A 136 -1.67 11.57 16.47
C VAL A 136 -0.94 12.08 17.70
N LEU A 137 -0.13 11.20 18.32
CA LEU A 137 0.50 11.44 19.62
C LEU A 137 1.80 12.25 19.48
N LYS A 138 2.63 11.92 18.49
CA LYS A 138 3.88 12.64 18.17
C LYS A 138 4.07 12.71 16.66
N ASN A 139 4.30 13.92 16.12
CA ASN A 139 4.64 14.11 14.71
C ASN A 139 5.52 15.36 14.55
N GLY A 140 6.70 15.24 13.96
CA GLY A 140 7.59 16.39 13.70
C GLY A 140 8.25 16.99 14.94
N GLN A 141 8.40 16.22 16.03
CA GLN A 141 8.99 16.68 17.31
C GLN A 141 10.29 15.94 17.70
N GLY A 142 10.73 14.97 16.90
CA GLY A 142 11.95 14.20 17.14
C GLY A 142 12.14 13.11 16.08
N PRO A 143 13.02 12.13 16.30
CA PRO A 143 13.35 11.11 15.30
C PRO A 143 12.27 10.03 15.13
N GLN A 144 11.16 10.15 15.85
CA GLN A 144 10.05 9.21 15.83
C GLN A 144 8.72 9.95 15.79
N ALA A 145 7.75 9.32 15.14
CA ALA A 145 6.36 9.75 15.12
C ALA A 145 5.47 8.58 15.57
N THR A 146 4.43 8.88 16.32
CA THR A 146 3.53 7.90 16.90
C THR A 146 2.08 8.32 16.74
N PHE A 147 1.21 7.35 16.48
CA PHE A 147 -0.24 7.55 16.44
C PHE A 147 -0.96 6.29 16.92
N ARG A 148 -2.21 6.48 17.37
CA ARG A 148 -3.15 5.41 17.69
C ARG A 148 -4.27 5.44 16.66
N ILE A 149 -4.65 4.29 16.14
CA ILE A 149 -5.81 4.13 15.26
C ILE A 149 -6.64 2.93 15.70
N GLN A 150 -7.96 3.10 15.75
CA GLN A 150 -8.88 2.00 16.01
C GLN A 150 -8.94 1.08 14.79
N MET A 151 -8.98 -0.24 15.01
CA MET A 151 -9.06 -1.23 13.96
C MET A 151 -10.31 -1.03 13.08
N PHE A 152 -10.17 -1.27 11.78
CA PHE A 152 -11.25 -1.10 10.80
C PHE A 152 -11.20 -2.20 9.74
N LYS A 153 -12.22 -2.25 8.87
CA LYS A 153 -12.26 -3.15 7.72
C LYS A 153 -12.63 -2.39 6.45
N PHE A 154 -12.11 -2.88 5.32
CA PHE A 154 -12.61 -2.45 4.02
C PHE A 154 -13.96 -3.11 3.73
N VAL A 155 -14.81 -2.40 2.97
CA VAL A 155 -16.11 -2.92 2.54
C VAL A 155 -15.87 -3.96 1.45
N GLY A 156 -16.28 -5.19 1.70
CA GLY A 156 -16.13 -6.33 0.78
C GLY A 156 -15.75 -7.59 1.55
N SER A 157 -16.45 -8.70 1.28
CA SER A 157 -16.22 -9.98 1.98
C SER A 157 -14.84 -10.60 1.71
N SER A 158 -14.18 -10.20 0.62
CA SER A 158 -12.84 -10.66 0.25
C SER A 158 -11.70 -9.97 1.00
N TYR A 159 -11.95 -8.84 1.66
CA TYR A 159 -10.90 -8.06 2.32
C TYR A 159 -10.75 -8.44 3.78
N THR A 160 -9.81 -9.35 4.06
CA THR A 160 -9.54 -9.89 5.41
C THR A 160 -8.32 -9.26 6.09
N ASN A 161 -7.49 -8.57 5.31
CA ASN A 161 -6.24 -7.96 5.76
C ASN A 161 -6.29 -6.44 5.58
N VAL A 162 -5.57 -5.75 6.46
CA VAL A 162 -5.27 -4.33 6.36
C VAL A 162 -3.76 -4.15 6.33
N PHE A 163 -3.28 -3.31 5.42
CA PHE A 163 -1.90 -2.86 5.35
C PHE A 163 -1.88 -1.36 5.61
N LEU A 164 -0.94 -0.90 6.43
CA LEU A 164 -0.74 0.51 6.75
C LEU A 164 0.48 1.02 6.00
N HIS A 165 0.38 2.24 5.52
CA HIS A 165 1.40 2.92 4.74
C HIS A 165 1.52 4.36 5.21
N CYS A 166 2.75 4.88 5.30
CA CYS A 166 3.01 6.28 5.61
C CYS A 166 4.11 6.83 4.72
N ASN A 167 3.87 8.00 4.12
CA ASN A 167 4.90 8.85 3.57
C ASN A 167 5.54 9.66 4.70
N VAL A 168 6.86 9.56 4.80
CA VAL A 168 7.64 10.30 5.77
C VAL A 168 8.55 11.32 5.11
N GLN A 169 8.80 12.40 5.83
CA GLN A 169 9.78 13.43 5.52
C GLN A 169 10.74 13.58 6.70
N ILE A 170 12.01 13.83 6.39
CA ILE A 170 13.05 14.08 7.37
C ILE A 170 13.38 15.58 7.34
N CYS A 171 13.30 16.22 8.50
CA CYS A 171 13.60 17.64 8.68
C CYS A 171 14.94 17.81 9.41
N HIS A 172 15.78 18.71 8.89
CA HIS A 172 16.94 19.22 9.62
C HIS A 172 16.51 20.40 10.51
N ASN A 173 17.04 20.46 11.73
CA ASN A 173 16.55 21.26 12.86
C ASN A 173 16.36 22.75 12.53
N ALA A 174 15.11 23.13 12.22
CA ALA A 174 14.61 24.50 12.35
C ALA A 174 13.40 24.46 13.29
N PRO A 175 13.46 25.12 14.47
CA PRO A 175 12.36 25.10 15.43
C PRO A 175 11.10 25.69 14.79
N GLY A 176 10.02 24.90 14.76
CA GLY A 176 8.70 25.32 14.30
C GLY A 176 8.32 24.99 12.84
N LEU A 177 9.26 24.55 11.98
CA LEU A 177 8.94 24.23 10.57
C LEU A 177 8.57 22.75 10.35
N CYS A 178 9.05 21.85 11.21
CA CYS A 178 8.76 20.42 11.07
C CYS A 178 7.44 20.03 11.73
N GLN A 179 7.06 20.63 12.86
CA GLN A 179 5.80 20.28 13.51
C GLN A 179 4.61 20.82 12.69
N PRO A 180 3.64 19.95 12.32
CA PRO A 180 2.46 20.41 11.60
C PRO A 180 1.56 21.25 12.50
N ASN A 181 0.91 22.25 11.92
CA ASN A 181 -0.15 23.02 12.57
C ASN A 181 -1.50 22.52 12.06
N CYS A 182 -2.24 21.82 12.91
CA CYS A 182 -3.55 21.25 12.57
C CYS A 182 -4.73 22.10 13.09
N SER A 183 -4.49 23.37 13.44
CA SER A 183 -5.55 24.32 13.82
C SER A 183 -6.45 24.59 12.62
N GLY A 184 -7.73 24.26 12.73
CA GLY A 184 -8.70 24.29 11.64
C GLY A 184 -9.03 25.69 11.17
N GLU A 185 -8.25 26.24 10.25
CA GLU A 185 -8.68 27.30 9.33
C GLU A 185 -7.82 27.43 8.05
N ASP A 186 -6.66 26.76 7.97
CA ASP A 186 -5.68 26.99 6.90
C ASP A 186 -5.57 25.82 5.89
N VAL A 187 -6.68 25.12 5.63
CA VAL A 187 -6.71 23.93 4.73
C VAL A 187 -6.60 24.32 3.24
N LEU A 188 -6.57 25.62 2.90
CA LEU A 188 -6.58 26.07 1.51
C LEU A 188 -5.32 26.77 1.00
N MET A 189 -4.29 27.03 1.83
CA MET A 189 -3.13 27.77 1.36
C MET A 189 -1.81 27.17 1.84
N ARG A 190 -1.33 26.16 1.12
CA ARG A 190 0.10 25.97 0.80
C ARG A 190 0.26 24.96 -0.33
N THR A 191 -0.20 25.35 -1.52
CA THR A 191 0.24 24.71 -2.75
C THR A 191 1.72 25.00 -2.96
N ARG A 192 2.45 23.93 -3.29
CA ARG A 192 3.84 23.86 -3.78
C ARG A 192 4.92 23.99 -2.70
N ARG A 193 5.21 22.87 -2.06
CA ARG A 193 6.59 22.54 -1.68
C ARG A 193 7.12 21.59 -2.75
N ASP A 194 8.31 21.87 -3.27
CA ASP A 194 9.07 20.95 -4.12
C ASP A 194 8.87 19.53 -3.60
N ILE A 195 8.47 18.58 -4.45
CA ILE A 195 8.18 17.20 -4.05
C ILE A 195 9.42 16.71 -3.29
N PRO A 196 9.40 16.68 -1.95
CA PRO A 196 10.51 16.13 -1.22
C PRO A 196 10.49 14.65 -1.55
N VAL A 197 11.66 14.02 -1.66
CA VAL A 197 11.71 12.56 -1.82
C VAL A 197 11.04 11.95 -0.57
N SER A 198 9.75 11.62 -0.69
CA SER A 198 8.95 11.10 0.40
C SER A 198 9.14 9.58 0.40
N HIS A 199 9.66 9.04 1.49
CA HIS A 199 9.84 7.60 1.62
C HIS A 199 8.56 6.98 2.16
N THR A 200 8.03 5.97 1.45
CA THR A 200 6.87 5.20 1.90
C THR A 200 7.33 4.04 2.77
N VAL A 201 6.91 4.04 4.02
CA VAL A 201 7.09 2.91 4.94
C VAL A 201 5.77 2.19 5.13
N SER A 202 5.80 0.86 5.17
CA SER A 202 4.60 0.02 5.18
C SER A 202 4.67 -1.04 6.27
N TYR A 203 3.52 -1.40 6.84
CA TYR A 203 3.38 -2.50 7.77
C TYR A 203 2.10 -3.31 7.48
N GLY A 204 2.23 -4.63 7.48
CA GLY A 204 1.11 -5.55 7.39
C GLY A 204 1.59 -6.96 7.05
N PRO A 205 0.67 -7.93 6.98
CA PRO A 205 -0.77 -7.77 7.13
C PRO A 205 -1.21 -7.59 8.59
N ILE A 206 -2.35 -6.95 8.80
CA ILE A 206 -3.12 -6.93 10.04
C ILE A 206 -4.44 -7.63 9.77
N ARG A 207 -4.72 -8.72 10.48
CA ARG A 207 -5.92 -9.54 10.24
C ARG A 207 -7.07 -9.07 11.11
N ARG A 208 -8.27 -9.13 10.55
CA ARG A 208 -9.50 -8.97 11.33
C ARG A 208 -9.84 -10.29 12.02
N LEU A 209 -10.00 -10.25 13.34
CA LEU A 209 -10.65 -11.31 14.09
C LEU A 209 -12.18 -11.16 13.94
N LEU A 210 -12.82 -12.20 13.41
CA LEU A 210 -14.29 -12.26 13.34
C LEU A 210 -14.82 -12.63 14.73
N SER A 211 -15.76 -11.84 15.26
CA SER A 211 -16.52 -12.21 16.45
C SER A 211 -17.44 -13.39 16.12
N ASP A 212 -17.71 -14.27 17.09
CA ASP A 212 -18.51 -15.50 16.90
C ASP A 212 -19.90 -15.22 16.28
N ASN A 213 -20.46 -14.03 16.49
CA ASN A 213 -21.73 -13.60 15.91
C ASN A 213 -21.66 -13.22 14.41
N GLU A 214 -20.47 -13.03 13.85
CA GLU A 214 -20.23 -12.66 12.44
C GLU A 214 -19.49 -13.77 11.67
N LYS A 215 -19.31 -14.95 12.29
CA LYS A 215 -18.99 -16.15 11.51
C LYS A 215 -20.12 -16.34 10.49
N PRO A 216 -19.82 -16.35 9.18
CA PRO A 216 -20.82 -16.79 8.22
C PRO A 216 -21.22 -18.19 8.67
N SER A 217 -22.46 -18.36 9.10
CA SER A 217 -23.02 -19.69 9.28
C SER A 217 -22.75 -20.41 7.97
N LEU A 218 -21.93 -21.47 8.00
CA LEU A 218 -21.79 -22.41 6.89
C LEU A 218 -23.08 -23.24 6.73
N ASN A 219 -24.23 -22.59 6.87
CA ASN A 219 -25.54 -23.05 6.45
C ASN A 219 -25.95 -22.20 5.23
N ALA A 220 -25.04 -22.10 4.26
CA ALA A 220 -25.42 -21.75 2.91
C ALA A 220 -25.94 -23.05 2.28
N GLY A 221 -27.26 -23.25 2.35
CA GLY A 221 -27.94 -23.88 1.22
C GLY A 221 -27.62 -23.03 0.01
N GLY A 222 -26.53 -23.37 -0.67
CA GLY A 222 -26.03 -22.62 -1.81
C GLY A 222 -27.12 -22.57 -2.85
N ALA A 223 -27.67 -21.38 -3.10
CA ALA A 223 -28.29 -21.10 -4.38
C ALA A 223 -27.21 -21.44 -5.41
N PRO A 224 -27.43 -22.45 -6.27
CA PRO A 224 -26.35 -22.93 -7.09
C PRO A 224 -26.00 -21.84 -8.12
N SER A 225 -24.73 -21.79 -8.53
CA SER A 225 -24.25 -20.83 -9.53
C SER A 225 -25.16 -20.83 -10.76
N VAL A 226 -25.29 -19.70 -11.45
CA VAL A 226 -26.11 -19.58 -12.69
C VAL A 226 -25.74 -20.68 -13.70
N GLU A 227 -24.49 -21.13 -13.71
CA GLU A 227 -24.02 -22.28 -14.50
C GLU A 227 -24.75 -23.59 -14.17
N THR A 228 -25.09 -23.82 -12.91
CA THR A 228 -25.85 -25.00 -12.47
C THR A 228 -27.32 -24.93 -12.91
N PHE A 229 -27.93 -23.74 -12.94
CA PHE A 229 -29.28 -23.56 -13.45
C PHE A 229 -29.34 -23.75 -14.97
N VAL A 230 -28.31 -23.27 -15.70
CA VAL A 230 -28.19 -23.46 -17.14
C VAL A 230 -28.00 -24.94 -17.46
N LEU A 231 -27.08 -25.64 -16.78
CA LEU A 231 -26.84 -27.07 -16.97
C LEU A 231 -28.06 -27.91 -16.59
N GLY A 232 -28.71 -27.60 -15.47
CA GLY A 232 -29.94 -28.27 -15.04
C GLY A 232 -31.09 -28.08 -16.03
N GLY A 233 -31.29 -26.85 -16.51
CA GLY A 233 -32.30 -26.54 -17.54
C GLY A 233 -32.06 -27.29 -18.84
N LEU A 234 -30.80 -27.34 -19.30
CA LEU A 234 -30.41 -28.07 -20.52
C LEU A 234 -30.70 -29.57 -20.40
N LEU A 235 -30.44 -30.16 -19.23
CA LEU A 235 -30.67 -31.57 -18.96
C LEU A 235 -32.17 -31.92 -18.95
N VAL A 236 -33.01 -31.06 -18.36
CA VAL A 236 -34.48 -31.23 -18.39
C VAL A 236 -35.01 -31.14 -19.81
N VAL A 237 -34.53 -30.19 -20.61
CA VAL A 237 -34.94 -30.03 -22.01
C VAL A 237 -34.56 -31.27 -22.84
N LEU A 238 -33.34 -31.80 -22.66
CA LEU A 238 -32.91 -33.04 -23.33
C LEU A 238 -33.76 -34.26 -22.95
N LEU A 239 -34.14 -34.40 -21.68
CA LEU A 239 -35.03 -35.47 -21.22
C LEU A 239 -36.44 -35.36 -21.81
N LEU A 240 -36.96 -34.13 -21.95
CA LEU A 240 -38.26 -33.90 -22.61
C LEU A 240 -38.19 -34.23 -24.10
N PHE A 241 -37.14 -33.78 -24.80
CA PHE A 241 -36.96 -34.09 -26.22
C PHE A 241 -36.83 -35.59 -26.47
N THR A 242 -35.99 -36.29 -25.72
CA THR A 242 -35.83 -37.74 -25.83
C THR A 242 -37.10 -38.50 -25.45
N GLY A 243 -37.84 -38.04 -24.44
CA GLY A 243 -39.13 -38.61 -24.06
C GLY A 243 -40.21 -38.45 -25.14
N VAL A 244 -40.31 -37.27 -25.75
CA VAL A 244 -41.25 -36.98 -26.84
C VAL A 244 -40.88 -37.75 -28.10
N PHE A 245 -39.61 -37.73 -28.51
CA PHE A 245 -39.13 -38.50 -29.67
C PHE A 245 -39.27 -40.00 -29.45
N GLY A 246 -38.96 -40.49 -28.24
CA GLY A 246 -39.16 -41.88 -27.87
C GLY A 246 -40.63 -42.29 -27.96
N ARG A 247 -41.55 -41.48 -27.44
CA ARG A 247 -43.00 -41.73 -27.57
C ARG A 247 -43.49 -41.66 -29.02
N LEU A 248 -42.98 -40.72 -29.81
CA LEU A 248 -43.32 -40.60 -31.24
C LEU A 248 -42.78 -41.81 -32.03
N TRP A 249 -41.58 -42.28 -31.72
CA TRP A 249 -41.01 -43.49 -32.33
C TRP A 249 -41.78 -44.75 -31.91
N LEU A 250 -42.13 -44.89 -30.63
CA LEU A 250 -42.99 -45.99 -30.17
C LEU A 250 -44.38 -45.97 -30.84
N ARG A 251 -44.94 -44.77 -31.09
CA ARG A 251 -46.17 -44.63 -31.87
C ARG A 251 -45.98 -45.02 -33.34
N SER A 252 -44.87 -44.62 -33.96
CA SER A 252 -44.57 -44.97 -35.36
C SER A 252 -44.38 -46.48 -35.54
N ARG A 253 -43.72 -47.15 -34.58
CA ARG A 253 -43.56 -48.61 -34.61
C ARG A 253 -44.85 -49.38 -34.40
N ARG A 254 -45.87 -48.81 -33.73
CA ARG A 254 -47.20 -49.43 -33.62
C ARG A 254 -48.03 -49.35 -34.91
N PHE A 255 -47.65 -48.52 -35.88
CA PHE A 255 -48.37 -48.36 -37.14
C PHE A 255 -47.82 -49.18 -38.33
N TYR A 256 -46.70 -49.89 -38.15
CA TYR A 256 -46.23 -50.86 -39.14
C TYR A 256 -46.56 -52.27 -38.63
N PRO A 257 -47.59 -52.96 -39.17
CA PRO A 257 -47.76 -54.38 -38.88
C PRO A 257 -46.53 -55.14 -39.40
N ALA A 258 -46.08 -56.13 -38.64
CA ALA A 258 -45.07 -57.07 -39.11
C ALA A 258 -45.58 -57.76 -40.37
N ARG A 259 -45.02 -57.40 -41.53
CA ARG A 259 -45.24 -58.14 -42.77
C ARG A 259 -44.50 -59.45 -42.61
N GLU A 260 -45.24 -60.55 -42.46
CA GLU A 260 -44.72 -61.90 -42.61
C GLU A 260 -44.00 -61.99 -43.96
N ALA A 261 -42.70 -62.30 -43.91
CA ALA A 261 -41.94 -62.64 -45.10
C ALA A 261 -42.30 -64.08 -45.48
N GLN A 262 -43.21 -64.25 -46.41
CA GLN A 262 -43.51 -65.53 -47.03
C GLN A 262 -42.33 -65.90 -47.95
N LEU A 263 -41.46 -66.81 -47.50
CA LEU A 263 -40.35 -67.35 -48.26
C LEU A 263 -40.91 -68.26 -49.37
N THR A 264 -40.96 -67.75 -50.60
CA THR A 264 -41.24 -68.54 -51.79
C THR A 264 -40.05 -69.42 -52.14
N LEU A 265 -40.29 -70.71 -52.04
CA LEU A 265 -39.45 -71.81 -52.50
C LEU A 265 -39.25 -71.72 -54.02
N SER A 266 -38.03 -71.48 -54.50
CA SER A 266 -37.65 -71.73 -55.89
C SER A 266 -36.52 -72.74 -55.93
N ASN A 267 -36.90 -73.95 -56.30
CA ASN A 267 -36.05 -75.10 -56.57
C ASN A 267 -35.47 -74.95 -57.98
N ILE A 268 -34.15 -74.82 -58.12
CA ILE A 268 -33.47 -75.06 -59.41
C ILE A 268 -32.22 -75.93 -59.14
N HIS A 269 -32.36 -77.16 -59.59
CA HIS A 269 -31.33 -78.16 -59.83
C HIS A 269 -30.39 -77.70 -60.96
N HIS A 270 -29.08 -77.93 -60.78
CA HIS A 270 -28.18 -78.71 -61.66
C HIS A 270 -26.73 -78.15 -61.79
N ILE A 271 -25.79 -79.06 -61.50
CA ILE A 271 -24.55 -79.38 -62.25
C ILE A 271 -23.26 -78.64 -61.86
N SER A 272 -22.43 -79.42 -61.14
CA SER A 272 -20.96 -79.62 -61.20
C SER A 272 -20.08 -78.59 -61.93
N GLU A 273 -18.95 -78.26 -61.31
CA GLU A 273 -17.66 -78.82 -61.74
C GLU A 273 -16.58 -78.69 -60.66
N VAL A 274 -15.66 -79.64 -60.70
CA VAL A 274 -14.51 -79.88 -59.82
C VAL A 274 -13.27 -79.26 -60.48
N ALA A 275 -12.38 -78.65 -59.70
CA ALA A 275 -10.91 -78.91 -59.69
C ALA A 275 -10.07 -77.67 -59.38
N SER A 276 -9.08 -77.94 -58.50
CA SER A 276 -7.77 -77.29 -58.29
C SER A 276 -7.69 -75.82 -57.90
#